data_AF-A0A1X1QKK3-F1
#
_entry.id   AF-A0A1X1QKK3-F1
#
_cell.length_a   1.000
_cell.length_b   1.000
_cell.length_c   1.000
_cell.angle_alpha   90.00
_cell.angle_beta   90.00
_cell.angle_gamma   90.00
#
_symmetry.space_group_name_H-M   'P 1'
#
loop_
_entity.id
_entity.type
_entity.pdbx_description
1 polymer ?
#
loop_
_entity_poly.entity_id
_entity_poly.type
_entity_poly.pdbx_seq_one_letter_code
_entity_poly.pdbx_strand_id
1 'polypeptide(L)' 'MKTFFMAAILLLLQGCFYQSVDDVDIKLANERCQNNNGVKSITIYAGVSTAVKCKNGITQSFSPIAKDLSISNEANNLKK' A
#
# COMPACT_ATOMS: atom_id res chain seq x y z
N MET A 1 -24.33 10.43 -32.73
CA MET A 1 -23.54 11.38 -31.90
C MET A 1 -23.84 11.28 -30.40
N LYS A 2 -25.11 11.17 -29.96
CA LYS A 2 -25.44 11.08 -28.51
C LYS A 2 -24.83 9.87 -27.77
N THR A 3 -24.61 8.76 -28.44
CA THR A 3 -24.04 7.53 -27.86
C THR A 3 -22.54 7.63 -27.57
N PHE A 4 -21.80 8.42 -28.36
CA PHE A 4 -20.35 8.61 -28.16
C PHE A 4 -20.03 9.43 -26.91
N PHE A 5 -20.85 10.43 -26.58
CA PHE A 5 -20.68 11.23 -25.37
C PHE A 5 -20.89 10.40 -24.09
N MET A 6 -21.86 9.49 -24.09
CA MET A 6 -22.10 8.59 -22.94
C MET A 6 -20.95 7.60 -22.75
N ALA A 7 -20.40 7.04 -23.84
CA ALA A 7 -19.25 6.15 -23.76
C ALA A 7 -17.99 6.84 -23.18
N ALA A 8 -17.76 8.12 -23.52
CA ALA A 8 -16.64 8.89 -22.99
C ALA A 8 -16.78 9.17 -21.48
N ILE A 9 -17.99 9.45 -21.00
CA ILE A 9 -18.27 9.64 -19.56
C ILE A 9 -18.10 8.33 -18.78
N LEU A 10 -18.54 7.21 -19.34
CA LEU A 10 -18.37 5.88 -18.74
C LEU A 10 -16.91 5.45 -18.66
N LEU A 11 -16.06 5.85 -19.62
CA LEU A 11 -14.61 5.60 -19.60
C LEU A 11 -13.89 6.41 -18.50
N LEU A 12 -14.34 7.64 -18.22
CA LEU A 12 -13.81 8.45 -17.12
C LEU A 12 -14.20 7.92 -15.73
N LEU A 13 -15.31 7.17 -15.63
CA LEU A 13 -15.73 6.53 -14.39
C LEU A 13 -14.94 5.26 -14.05
N GLN A 14 -14.17 4.71 -15.00
CA GLN A 14 -13.30 3.56 -14.77
C GLN A 14 -11.95 4.00 -14.21
N GLY A 15 -11.98 4.90 -13.22
CA GLY A 15 -10.83 5.13 -12.37
C GLY A 15 -10.47 3.81 -11.72
N CYS A 16 -9.60 3.04 -12.36
CA CYS A 16 -8.99 1.87 -11.79
C CYS A 16 -8.28 2.38 -10.54
N PHE A 17 -8.89 2.16 -9.37
CA PHE A 17 -8.26 2.37 -8.07
C PHE A 17 -7.12 1.35 -7.96
N TYR A 18 -6.03 1.61 -8.68
CA TYR A 18 -4.81 0.86 -8.57
C TYR A 18 -4.22 1.28 -7.23
N GLN A 19 -4.52 0.52 -6.17
CA GLN A 19 -3.70 0.56 -4.96
C GLN A 19 -2.33 0.02 -5.36
N SER A 20 -1.42 0.93 -5.75
CA SER A 20 -0.02 0.61 -5.94
C SER A 20 0.58 0.33 -4.57
N VAL A 21 0.88 -0.94 -4.32
CA VAL A 21 1.77 -1.34 -3.23
C VAL A 21 3.19 -1.21 -3.77
N ASP A 22 4.02 -0.39 -3.13
CA ASP A 22 5.44 -0.27 -3.50
C ASP A 22 6.34 -1.15 -2.63
N ASP A 23 7.61 -1.26 -3.01
CA ASP A 23 8.59 -2.13 -2.35
C ASP A 23 8.78 -1.77 -0.86
N VAL A 24 8.62 -0.50 -0.50
CA VAL A 24 8.75 -0.04 0.89
C VAL A 24 7.57 -0.54 1.71
N ASP A 25 6.35 -0.48 1.16
CA ASP A 25 5.17 -1.08 1.80
C ASP A 25 5.34 -2.58 2.02
N ILE A 26 5.88 -3.30 1.02
CA ILE A 26 6.14 -4.74 1.13
C ILE A 26 7.20 -5.02 2.21
N LYS A 27 8.28 -4.24 2.23
CA LYS A 27 9.35 -4.39 3.23
C LYS A 27 8.82 -4.18 4.65
N LEU A 28 8.14 -3.07 4.91
CA LEU A 28 7.56 -2.78 6.22
C LEU A 28 6.51 -3.83 6.60
N ALA A 29 5.68 -4.28 5.66
CA ALA A 29 4.72 -5.34 5.92
C ALA A 29 5.39 -6.67 6.32
N ASN A 30 6.47 -7.04 5.66
CA ASN A 30 7.26 -8.23 6.00
C ASN A 30 7.90 -8.10 7.38
N GLU A 31 8.47 -6.95 7.73
CA GLU A 31 9.01 -6.69 9.08
C GLU A 31 7.91 -6.84 10.14
N ARG A 32 6.71 -6.30 9.91
CA ARG A 32 5.57 -6.44 10.83
C ARG A 32 5.07 -7.87 10.97
N CYS A 33 5.14 -8.67 9.91
CA CYS A 33 4.71 -10.07 9.93
C CYS A 33 5.86 -11.09 10.04
N GLN A 34 7.08 -10.65 10.36
CA GLN A 34 8.27 -11.52 10.41
C GLN A 34 8.08 -12.71 11.34
N ASN A 35 7.46 -12.47 12.50
CA ASN A 35 7.17 -13.51 13.50
C ASN A 35 5.76 -14.11 13.36
N ASN A 36 5.06 -13.82 12.26
CA ASN A 36 3.64 -14.12 12.05
C ASN A 36 3.38 -14.93 10.78
N ASN A 37 4.35 -15.75 10.37
CA ASN A 37 4.33 -16.60 9.17
C ASN A 37 4.23 -15.81 7.85
N GLY A 38 4.66 -14.53 7.86
CA GLY A 38 4.68 -13.67 6.69
C GLY A 38 3.33 -13.01 6.36
N VAL A 39 3.34 -12.23 5.28
CA VAL A 39 2.21 -11.40 4.87
C VAL A 39 1.18 -12.21 4.09
N LYS A 40 -0.10 -11.98 4.39
CA LYS A 40 -1.25 -12.51 3.64
C LYS A 40 -1.88 -11.45 2.74
N SER A 41 -2.07 -10.23 3.25
CA SER A 41 -2.60 -9.11 2.46
C SER A 41 -2.14 -7.77 3.03
N ILE A 42 -2.03 -6.78 2.16
CA ILE A 42 -1.71 -5.39 2.49
C ILE A 42 -2.88 -4.53 2.02
N THR A 43 -3.35 -3.62 2.85
CA THR A 43 -4.39 -2.66 2.52
C THR A 43 -3.88 -1.27 2.85
N ILE A 44 -3.75 -0.42 1.82
CA ILE A 44 -3.23 0.93 1.95
C ILE A 44 -4.39 1.92 2.04
N TYR A 45 -4.56 2.56 3.18
CA TYR A 45 -5.45 3.70 3.35
C TYR A 45 -4.64 4.97 3.09
N ALA A 46 -4.71 5.46 1.85
CA ALA A 46 -3.91 6.59 1.38
C ALA A 46 -3.98 7.78 2.35
N GLY A 47 -2.81 8.26 2.80
CA GLY A 47 -2.69 9.38 3.73
C GLY A 47 -3.06 9.09 5.19
N VAL A 48 -3.48 7.86 5.53
CA VAL A 48 -3.91 7.50 6.89
C VAL A 48 -3.01 6.44 7.50
N SER A 49 -2.96 5.25 6.90
CA SER A 49 -2.20 4.11 7.42
C SER A 49 -2.20 2.95 6.43
N THR A 50 -1.28 2.01 6.63
CA THR A 50 -1.28 0.73 5.92
C THR A 50 -1.57 -0.39 6.92
N ALA A 51 -2.60 -1.18 6.65
CA ALA A 51 -2.94 -2.37 7.41
C ALA A 51 -2.36 -3.62 6.72
N VAL A 52 -1.83 -4.53 7.52
CA VAL A 52 -1.17 -5.76 7.07
C VAL A 52 -1.79 -6.93 7.81
N LYS A 53 -2.38 -7.86 7.06
CA LYS A 53 -2.86 -9.13 7.61
C LYS A 53 -1.75 -10.15 7.48
N CYS A 54 -1.31 -10.74 8.59
CA CYS A 54 -0.34 -11.82 8.58
C CYS A 54 -1.04 -13.17 8.33
N LYS A 55 -0.28 -14.20 7.91
CA LYS A 55 -0.85 -15.53 7.59
C LYS A 55 -1.48 -16.22 8.79
N ASN A 56 -0.97 -15.97 10.01
CA ASN A 56 -1.56 -16.48 11.25
C ASN A 56 -2.86 -15.78 11.68
N GLY A 57 -3.34 -14.79 10.91
CA GLY A 57 -4.60 -14.08 11.15
C GLY A 57 -4.47 -12.77 11.94
N ILE A 58 -3.30 -12.48 12.51
CA ILE A 58 -3.04 -11.22 13.20
C ILE A 58 -3.02 -10.07 12.20
N THR A 59 -3.59 -8.94 12.60
CA THR A 59 -3.54 -7.70 11.82
C THR A 59 -2.58 -6.73 12.50
N GLN A 60 -1.65 -6.19 11.73
CA GLN A 60 -0.69 -5.16 12.12
C GLN A 60 -0.95 -3.91 11.28
N SER A 61 -0.43 -2.76 11.71
CA SER A 61 -0.50 -1.54 10.92
C SER A 61 0.75 -0.69 11.09
N PHE A 62 1.04 0.12 10.08
CA PHE A 62 2.05 1.16 10.15
C PHE A 62 1.54 2.47 9.55
N SER A 63 2.07 3.58 10.06
CA SER A 63 1.69 4.92 9.60
C SER A 63 2.44 5.30 8.32
N PRO A 64 1.93 6.28 7.55
CA PRO A 64 2.65 6.85 6.41
C PRO A 64 4.02 7.41 6.81
N ILE A 65 4.15 7.96 8.02
CA ILE A 65 5.41 8.47 8.57
C ILE A 65 6.47 7.36 8.64
N ALA A 66 6.09 6.13 8.98
CA ALA A 66 7.03 5.00 9.02
C ALA A 66 7.57 4.68 7.62
N LYS A 67 6.74 4.84 6.59
CA LYS A 67 7.13 4.69 5.18
C LYS A 67 8.08 5.82 4.76
N ASP A 68 7.72 7.07 5.04
CA ASP A 68 8.55 8.23 4.71
C ASP A 68 9.93 8.18 5.38
N LEU A 69 9.96 7.75 6.65
CA LEU A 69 11.21 7.58 7.38
C LEU A 69 12.08 6.45 6.79
N SER A 70 11.47 5.35 6.35
CA SER A 70 12.18 4.26 5.66
C SER A 70 12.83 4.74 4.37
N ILE A 71 12.10 5.52 3.55
CA ILE A 71 12.60 6.12 2.31
C ILE A 71 13.74 7.11 2.61
N SER A 72 13.54 8.00 3.59
CA SER A 72 14.55 8.99 3.97
C SER A 72 15.83 8.35 4.49
N ASN A 73 15.72 7.33 5.33
CA ASN A 73 16.88 6.61 5.85
C ASN A 73 17.64 5.88 4.72
N GLU A 74 16.93 5.31 3.74
CA GLU A 74 17.54 4.71 2.57
C GLU A 74 18.30 5.74 1.72
N ALA A 75 17.69 6.89 1.43
CA ALA A 75 18.32 7.97 0.68
C ALA A 75 19.58 8.54 1.38
N ASN A 76 19.58 8.56 2.71
CA ASN A 76 20.68 9.06 3.53
C ASN A 76 21.69 7.98 3.94
N ASN A 77 21.59 6.75 3.43
CA ASN A 77 22.43 5.61 3.82
C ASN A 77 22.45 5.33 5.34
N LEU A 78 21.34 5.63 6.02
CA LEU A 78 21.15 5.43 7.46
C LEU A 78 20.51 4.08 7.79
N LYS A 79 20.51 3.13 6.84
CA LYS A 79 20.03 1.77 7.10
C LYS A 79 20.95 1.10 8.12
N LYS A 80 20.37 0.72 9.26
CA LYS A 80 21.04 -0.09 10.28
C LYS A 80 21.01 -1.56 9.92
#